data_AF-A0A2Z4MA38-F1
#
_entry.id   AF-A0A2Z4MA38-F1
#
_cell.length_a   1.000
_cell.length_b   1.000
_cell.length_c   1.000
_cell.angle_alpha   90.00
_cell.angle_beta   90.00
_cell.angle_gamma   90.00
#
_symmetry.space_group_name_H-M   'P 1'
#
loop_
_entity.id
_entity.type
_entity.pdbx_description
1 polymer ?
#
loop_
_entity_poly.entity_id
_entity_poly.type
_entity_poly.pdbx_seq_one_letter_code
_entity_poly.pdbx_strand_id
1 'polypeptide(L)'
;MFTNPPVPSKNQKPIEPIGVIPRSIIRTLNRFVIQLFPNSNLLLLQEFRISRYQVLVSFQCLLCLIFIPLIITFFSKTFLFRPLTEYIWNTQTDDIFLNAYLEKEALVELQNFEEQLYFEYLVSPTTYEPPNWASYLTDLDLDEATLSSTYNYRPELLKSEIQKKTLDLAVEYNQKSIEALINFFSDFLSFGTFTLLVFTLKPQVIILKSFLLESIYSLSDTIKSFLLIFGTNLLVGFHSPRGWELFLDLVFHRLGLPPDEKFVLLFVATVPVLLDTVFKYWIFRYLNKISPSTVATYHAMIE
;
A
#
# COMPACT_ATOMS: atom_id res chain seq x y z
N MET A 1 9.10 70.91 -50.17
CA MET A 1 8.25 69.74 -50.42
C MET A 1 8.90 68.55 -49.70
N PHE A 2 8.09 67.75 -49.01
CA PHE A 2 8.42 66.49 -48.28
C PHE A 2 9.10 66.65 -46.90
N THR A 3 8.70 66.02 -45.79
CA THR A 3 7.47 65.36 -45.27
C THR A 3 7.82 65.05 -43.80
N ASN A 4 6.99 65.41 -42.82
CA ASN A 4 7.18 64.95 -41.43
C ASN A 4 6.82 63.46 -41.29
N PRO A 5 7.55 62.67 -40.48
CA PRO A 5 7.20 61.27 -40.22
C PRO A 5 6.03 61.15 -39.22
N PRO A 6 5.27 60.04 -39.22
CA PRO A 6 4.01 59.92 -38.52
C PRO A 6 4.17 59.56 -37.04
N VAL A 7 3.22 60.05 -36.22
CA VAL A 7 3.09 59.72 -34.78
C VAL A 7 2.60 58.27 -34.63
N PRO A 8 3.23 57.42 -33.80
CA PRO A 8 2.70 56.11 -33.51
C PRO A 8 1.60 56.18 -32.45
N SER A 9 0.38 55.77 -32.83
CA SER A 9 -0.71 55.52 -31.88
C SER A 9 -0.37 54.31 -31.01
N LYS A 10 -0.45 54.46 -29.69
CA LYS A 10 -0.27 53.34 -28.76
C LYS A 10 -1.31 53.46 -27.65
N ASN A 11 -2.35 52.64 -27.71
CA ASN A 11 -3.17 52.29 -26.55
C ASN A 11 -3.94 51.00 -26.82
N GLN A 12 -3.26 49.87 -26.63
CA GLN A 12 -3.91 48.65 -26.17
C GLN A 12 -3.16 48.21 -24.92
N LYS A 13 -3.80 48.34 -23.75
CA LYS A 13 -3.29 47.81 -22.48
C LYS A 13 -3.52 46.30 -22.48
N PRO A 14 -2.49 45.46 -22.28
CA PRO A 14 -2.71 44.03 -22.15
C PRO A 14 -3.46 43.73 -20.85
N ILE A 15 -4.49 42.90 -20.95
CA ILE A 15 -5.27 42.40 -19.82
C ILE A 15 -4.36 41.41 -19.07
N GLU A 16 -3.89 41.81 -17.88
CA GLU A 16 -3.13 40.92 -17.00
C GLU A 16 -4.06 39.84 -16.43
N PRO A 17 -3.61 38.57 -16.35
CA PRO A 17 -4.43 37.48 -15.82
C PRO A 17 -4.73 37.73 -14.34
N ILE A 18 -6.02 37.61 -14.00
CA ILE A 18 -6.54 37.81 -12.65
C ILE A 18 -6.09 36.63 -11.80
N GLY A 19 -5.05 36.82 -10.98
CA GLY A 19 -4.79 35.93 -9.85
C GLY A 19 -6.00 35.92 -8.92
N VAL A 20 -6.25 34.78 -8.27
CA VAL A 20 -7.43 34.47 -7.42
C VAL A 20 -7.70 35.52 -6.32
N ILE A 21 -6.75 36.43 -6.05
CA ILE A 21 -6.87 37.49 -5.05
C ILE A 21 -6.66 38.86 -5.73
N PRO A 22 -7.63 39.80 -5.62
CA PRO A 22 -7.49 41.15 -6.15
C PRO A 22 -6.28 41.87 -5.55
N ARG A 23 -5.41 42.45 -6.40
CA ARG A 23 -4.23 43.22 -5.97
C ARG A 23 -4.58 44.38 -5.03
N SER A 24 -5.82 44.89 -5.09
CA SER A 24 -6.32 45.96 -4.22
C SER A 24 -6.36 45.56 -2.74
N ILE A 25 -6.82 44.34 -2.43
CA ILE A 25 -6.94 43.81 -1.06
C ILE A 25 -5.55 43.54 -0.48
N ILE A 26 -4.65 42.97 -1.29
CA ILE A 26 -3.25 42.78 -0.91
C ILE A 26 -2.61 44.13 -0.57
N ARG A 27 -2.89 45.17 -1.36
CA ARG A 27 -2.31 46.51 -1.14
C ARG A 27 -2.83 47.19 0.11
N THR A 28 -4.12 47.08 0.42
CA THR A 28 -4.70 47.68 1.63
C THR A 28 -4.24 46.95 2.89
N LEU A 29 -4.19 45.62 2.86
CA LEU A 29 -3.69 44.81 3.98
C LEU A 29 -2.20 45.11 4.24
N ASN A 30 -1.41 45.26 3.18
CA ASN A 30 0.00 45.63 3.30
C ASN A 30 0.18 47.03 3.93
N ARG A 31 -0.65 48.01 3.57
CA ARG A 31 -0.64 49.34 4.23
C ARG A 31 -1.02 49.28 5.71
N PHE A 32 -2.02 48.47 6.06
CA PHE A 32 -2.47 48.30 7.43
C PHE A 32 -1.38 47.64 8.31
N VAL A 33 -0.71 46.61 7.80
CA VAL A 33 0.39 45.94 8.52
C VAL A 33 1.59 46.86 8.72
N ILE A 34 1.96 47.65 7.69
CA ILE A 34 3.05 48.64 7.77
C ILE A 34 2.76 49.72 8.83
N GLN A 35 1.49 50.09 9.03
CA GLN A 35 1.07 51.07 10.03
C GLN A 35 1.13 50.52 11.47
N LEU A 36 0.90 49.22 11.67
CA LEU A 36 0.93 48.60 12.99
C LEU A 36 2.35 48.34 13.52
N PHE A 37 3.35 48.16 12.64
CA PHE A 37 4.72 47.78 13.06
C PHE A 37 5.82 48.52 12.28
N PRO A 38 6.10 49.80 12.59
CA PRO A 38 6.97 50.66 11.78
C PRO A 38 8.46 50.26 11.73
N ASN A 39 9.01 49.56 12.74
CA ASN A 39 10.45 49.26 12.86
C ASN A 39 10.85 47.77 12.73
N SER A 40 9.90 46.83 12.64
CA SER A 40 10.17 45.37 12.54
C SER A 40 9.85 44.76 11.17
N ASN A 41 9.45 45.58 10.19
CA ASN A 41 8.96 45.17 8.87
C ASN A 41 9.88 44.20 8.12
N LEU A 42 11.20 44.39 8.13
CA LEU A 42 12.11 43.54 7.35
C LEU A 42 12.31 42.15 7.99
N LEU A 43 12.41 42.11 9.33
CA LEU A 43 12.63 40.86 10.07
C LEU A 43 11.37 39.98 10.04
N LEU A 44 10.20 40.56 10.31
CA LEU A 44 8.93 39.83 10.28
C LEU A 44 8.57 39.33 8.87
N LEU A 45 8.82 40.14 7.84
CA LEU A 45 8.60 39.70 6.46
C LEU A 45 9.57 38.59 6.05
N GLN A 46 10.80 38.59 6.57
CA GLN A 46 11.78 37.54 6.31
C GLN A 46 11.43 36.24 7.04
N GLU A 47 11.03 36.31 8.32
CA GLU A 47 10.52 35.17 9.09
C GLU A 47 9.32 34.52 8.40
N PHE A 48 8.35 35.33 7.95
CA PHE A 48 7.18 34.83 7.22
C PHE A 48 7.57 34.13 5.91
N ARG A 49 8.55 34.66 5.16
CA ARG A 49 9.04 34.02 3.92
C ARG A 49 9.74 32.69 4.22
N ILE A 50 10.56 32.63 5.26
CA ILE A 50 11.27 31.43 5.69
C ILE A 50 10.27 30.35 6.12
N SER A 51 9.29 30.70 6.94
CA SER A 51 8.23 29.78 7.38
C SER A 51 7.44 29.21 6.19
N ARG A 52 7.02 30.05 5.24
CA ARG A 52 6.33 29.59 4.02
C ARG A 52 7.19 28.65 3.17
N TYR A 53 8.47 28.97 3.03
CA TYR A 53 9.41 28.12 2.30
C TYR A 53 9.59 26.77 2.99
N GLN A 54 9.77 26.76 4.31
CA GLN A 54 9.87 25.55 5.13
C GLN A 54 8.63 24.66 4.99
N VAL A 55 7.42 25.23 5.05
CA VAL A 55 6.17 24.48 4.83
C VAL A 55 6.14 23.84 3.44
N LEU A 56 6.43 24.62 2.39
CA LEU A 56 6.34 24.15 1.01
C LEU A 56 7.37 23.04 0.72
N VAL A 57 8.62 23.22 1.15
CA VAL A 57 9.67 22.21 0.97
C VAL A 57 9.37 20.96 1.79
N SER A 58 8.85 21.10 3.01
CA SER A 58 8.47 19.96 3.84
C SER A 58 7.36 19.14 3.19
N PHE A 59 6.31 19.83 2.70
CA PHE A 59 5.22 19.18 1.99
C PHE A 59 5.70 18.48 0.71
N GLN A 60 6.51 19.16 -0.11
CA GLN A 60 7.07 18.55 -1.32
C GLN A 60 7.96 17.36 -0.99
N CYS A 61 8.81 17.45 0.04
CA CYS A 61 9.65 16.34 0.50
C CYS A 61 8.81 15.14 0.92
N LEU A 62 7.74 15.37 1.69
CA LEU A 62 6.83 14.33 2.13
C LEU A 62 6.15 13.64 0.93
N LEU A 63 5.66 14.42 -0.03
CA LEU A 63 5.09 13.86 -1.26
C LEU A 63 6.12 13.04 -2.03
N CYS A 64 7.35 13.55 -2.20
CA CYS A 64 8.41 12.82 -2.89
C CYS A 64 8.76 11.50 -2.20
N LEU A 65 8.86 11.48 -0.87
CA LEU A 65 9.18 10.27 -0.10
C LEU A 65 8.09 9.19 -0.19
N ILE A 66 6.83 9.58 -0.40
CA ILE A 66 5.70 8.64 -0.52
C ILE A 66 5.52 8.20 -1.98
N PHE A 67 5.40 9.16 -2.90
CA PHE A 67 4.99 8.87 -4.27
C PHE A 67 6.12 8.31 -5.14
N ILE A 68 7.37 8.75 -4.95
CA ILE A 68 8.46 8.29 -5.83
C ILE A 68 8.72 6.79 -5.68
N PRO A 69 8.86 6.20 -4.47
CA PRO A 69 9.01 4.75 -4.34
C PRO A 69 7.84 3.97 -4.93
N LEU A 70 6.61 4.44 -4.73
CA LEU A 70 5.41 3.79 -5.28
C LEU A 70 5.39 3.82 -6.81
N ILE A 71 5.71 4.97 -7.41
CA ILE A 71 5.78 5.14 -8.87
C ILE A 71 6.88 4.24 -9.43
N ILE A 72 8.10 4.28 -8.88
CA ILE A 72 9.22 3.46 -9.35
C ILE A 72 8.88 1.97 -9.24
N THR A 73 8.26 1.55 -8.13
CA THR A 73 7.84 0.16 -7.93
C THR A 73 6.78 -0.25 -8.95
N PHE A 74 5.76 0.59 -9.20
CA PHE A 74 4.72 0.32 -10.19
C PHE A 74 5.28 0.15 -11.61
N PHE A 75 6.13 1.09 -12.04
CA PHE A 75 6.77 1.03 -13.35
C PHE A 75 7.73 -0.16 -13.45
N SER A 76 8.58 -0.37 -12.45
CA SER A 76 9.54 -1.49 -12.46
C SER A 76 8.84 -2.84 -12.46
N LYS A 77 7.77 -3.00 -11.67
CA LYS A 77 6.96 -4.22 -11.64
C LYS A 77 6.34 -4.52 -13.00
N THR A 78 5.78 -3.51 -13.66
CA THR A 78 5.09 -3.66 -14.95
C THR A 78 6.06 -3.90 -16.11
N PHE A 79 7.14 -3.12 -16.20
CA PHE A 79 8.00 -3.09 -17.39
C PHE A 79 9.25 -3.96 -17.27
N LEU A 80 9.71 -4.28 -16.06
CA LEU A 80 10.96 -5.00 -15.84
C LEU A 80 10.70 -6.33 -15.16
N PHE A 81 10.19 -6.33 -13.93
CA PHE A 81 10.12 -7.55 -13.13
C PHE A 81 9.15 -8.59 -13.69
N ARG A 82 7.96 -8.17 -14.14
CA ARG A 82 6.99 -9.10 -14.72
C ARG A 82 7.51 -9.83 -15.97
N PRO A 83 7.89 -9.15 -17.06
CA PRO A 83 8.36 -9.85 -18.25
C PRO A 83 9.64 -10.65 -17.99
N LEU A 84 10.55 -10.15 -17.14
CA LEU A 84 11.79 -10.86 -16.81
C LEU A 84 11.52 -12.13 -16.01
N THR A 85 10.67 -12.04 -14.98
CA THR A 85 10.37 -13.17 -14.11
C THR A 85 9.57 -14.22 -14.87
N GLU A 86 8.55 -13.81 -15.63
CA GLU A 86 7.78 -14.74 -16.48
C GLU A 86 8.66 -15.46 -17.49
N TYR A 87 9.62 -14.75 -18.12
CA TYR A 87 10.56 -15.37 -19.04
C TYR A 87 11.50 -16.35 -18.34
N ILE A 88 12.17 -15.94 -17.27
CA ILE A 88 13.15 -16.79 -16.56
C ILE A 88 12.47 -18.02 -15.96
N TRP A 89 11.36 -17.83 -15.26
CA TRP A 89 10.62 -18.91 -14.60
C TRP A 89 10.09 -19.92 -15.62
N ASN A 90 9.40 -19.47 -16.67
CA ASN A 90 8.83 -20.43 -17.62
C ASN A 90 9.85 -21.04 -18.60
N THR A 91 11.11 -20.58 -18.62
CA THR A 91 12.15 -21.13 -19.53
C THR A 91 13.24 -21.93 -18.83
N GLN A 92 13.56 -21.61 -17.57
CA GLN A 92 14.69 -22.22 -16.87
C GLN A 92 14.28 -23.20 -15.77
N THR A 93 13.04 -23.13 -15.30
CA THR A 93 12.52 -24.05 -14.28
C THR A 93 11.43 -24.93 -14.87
N ASP A 94 11.57 -26.24 -14.65
CA ASP A 94 10.54 -27.23 -14.97
C ASP A 94 9.44 -27.28 -13.88
N ASP A 95 9.73 -26.68 -12.71
CA ASP A 95 8.82 -26.63 -11.57
C ASP A 95 7.79 -25.51 -11.72
N ILE A 96 6.54 -25.85 -11.39
CA ILE A 96 5.38 -24.93 -11.43
C ILE A 96 5.27 -24.14 -10.13
N PHE A 97 5.74 -24.72 -9.02
CA PHE A 97 5.60 -24.17 -7.68
C PHE A 97 6.90 -23.55 -7.19
N LEU A 98 6.84 -22.32 -6.66
CA LEU A 98 7.99 -21.65 -6.04
C LEU A 98 8.53 -22.42 -4.82
N ASN A 99 7.63 -23.02 -4.04
CA ASN A 99 7.97 -23.74 -2.82
C ASN A 99 6.90 -24.78 -2.46
N ALA A 100 7.25 -25.66 -1.52
CA ALA A 100 6.38 -26.73 -1.02
C ALA A 100 5.08 -26.23 -0.38
N TYR A 101 5.01 -24.96 0.04
CA TYR A 101 3.78 -24.39 0.58
C TYR A 101 2.74 -24.18 -0.50
N LEU A 102 3.11 -23.52 -1.61
CA LEU A 102 2.21 -23.33 -2.75
C LEU A 102 1.79 -24.68 -3.36
N GLU A 103 2.70 -25.64 -3.43
CA GLU A 103 2.39 -27.00 -3.86
C GLU A 103 1.35 -27.66 -2.95
N LYS A 104 1.56 -27.63 -1.63
CA LYS A 104 0.62 -28.20 -0.66
C LYS A 104 -0.75 -27.54 -0.76
N GLU A 105 -0.80 -26.21 -0.90
CA GLU A 105 -2.05 -25.46 -1.03
C GLU A 105 -2.81 -25.87 -2.30
N ALA A 106 -2.12 -26.01 -3.43
CA ALA A 106 -2.70 -26.49 -4.67
C ALA A 106 -3.23 -27.93 -4.57
N LEU A 107 -2.48 -28.82 -3.90
CA LEU A 107 -2.89 -30.21 -3.69
C LEU A 107 -4.11 -30.33 -2.78
N VAL A 108 -4.20 -29.52 -1.72
CA VAL A 108 -5.38 -29.46 -0.86
C VAL A 108 -6.58 -28.94 -1.63
N GLU A 109 -6.40 -27.92 -2.46
CA GLU A 109 -7.49 -27.41 -3.30
C GLU A 109 -7.97 -28.45 -4.32
N LEU A 110 -7.05 -29.18 -4.96
CA LEU A 110 -7.37 -30.28 -5.86
C LEU A 110 -8.12 -31.40 -5.13
N GLN A 111 -7.64 -31.81 -3.95
CA GLN A 111 -8.29 -32.84 -3.14
C GLN A 111 -9.71 -32.43 -2.75
N ASN A 112 -9.91 -31.20 -2.29
CA ASN A 112 -11.24 -30.69 -1.95
C ASN A 112 -12.19 -30.72 -3.16
N PHE A 113 -11.68 -30.38 -4.34
CA PHE A 113 -12.46 -30.45 -5.58
C PHE A 113 -12.79 -31.90 -5.96
N GLU A 114 -11.82 -32.81 -5.89
CA GLU A 114 -12.03 -34.23 -6.13
C GLU A 114 -13.09 -34.79 -5.16
N GLU A 115 -12.98 -34.52 -3.86
CA GLU A 115 -13.94 -34.97 -2.86
C GLU A 115 -15.36 -34.47 -3.14
N GLN A 116 -15.52 -33.21 -3.52
CA GLN A 116 -16.81 -32.65 -3.91
C GLN A 116 -17.37 -33.32 -5.16
N LEU A 117 -16.53 -33.49 -6.18
CA LEU A 117 -16.91 -34.09 -7.45
C LEU A 117 -17.29 -35.58 -7.29
N TYR A 118 -16.52 -36.34 -6.51
CA TYR A 118 -16.83 -37.73 -6.16
C TYR A 118 -18.12 -37.83 -5.36
N PHE A 119 -18.34 -36.94 -4.38
CA PHE A 119 -19.56 -36.93 -3.60
C PHE A 119 -20.80 -36.68 -4.47
N GLU A 120 -20.74 -35.67 -5.35
CA GLU A 120 -21.82 -35.36 -6.29
C GLU A 120 -22.10 -36.52 -7.25
N TYR A 121 -21.04 -37.13 -7.78
CA TYR A 121 -21.12 -38.33 -8.61
C TYR A 121 -21.83 -39.50 -7.90
N LEU A 122 -21.57 -39.72 -6.61
CA LEU A 122 -22.13 -40.82 -5.82
C LEU A 122 -23.58 -40.56 -5.36
N VAL A 123 -23.94 -39.32 -5.06
CA VAL A 123 -25.27 -38.95 -4.52
C VAL A 123 -26.34 -38.81 -5.61
N SER A 124 -25.96 -38.35 -6.81
CA SER A 124 -26.90 -38.08 -7.90
C SER A 124 -26.67 -38.95 -9.14
N PRO A 125 -26.76 -40.30 -9.05
CA PRO A 125 -26.49 -41.17 -10.19
C PRO A 125 -27.46 -40.96 -11.38
N THR A 126 -28.65 -40.39 -11.16
CA THR A 126 -29.70 -40.20 -12.19
C THR A 126 -30.01 -38.75 -12.55
N THR A 127 -29.33 -37.75 -11.93
CA THR A 127 -29.67 -36.32 -12.07
C THR A 127 -28.46 -35.41 -12.32
N TYR A 128 -27.28 -35.96 -12.57
CA TYR A 128 -26.13 -35.15 -12.99
C TYR A 128 -26.37 -34.57 -14.39
N GLU A 129 -26.58 -33.26 -14.47
CA GLU A 129 -26.57 -32.55 -15.74
C GLU A 129 -25.12 -32.26 -16.13
N PRO A 130 -24.67 -32.71 -17.32
CA PRO A 130 -23.32 -32.47 -17.77
C PRO A 130 -23.05 -30.95 -17.86
N PRO A 131 -21.85 -30.48 -17.50
CA PRO A 131 -21.48 -29.08 -17.64
C PRO A 131 -21.66 -28.61 -19.08
N ASN A 132 -21.87 -27.30 -19.28
CA ASN A 132 -22.23 -26.68 -20.56
C ASN A 132 -21.42 -27.13 -21.81
N TRP A 133 -20.14 -27.47 -21.65
CA TRP A 133 -19.27 -27.97 -22.72
C TRP A 133 -19.55 -29.43 -23.12
N ALA A 134 -20.24 -30.19 -22.26
CA ALA A 134 -20.69 -31.57 -22.44
C ALA A 134 -22.20 -31.66 -22.76
N SER A 135 -22.84 -30.53 -23.06
CA SER A 135 -24.28 -30.41 -23.38
C SER A 135 -24.74 -31.24 -24.60
N TYR A 136 -23.81 -31.67 -25.45
CA TYR A 136 -24.10 -32.59 -26.57
C TYR A 136 -24.57 -33.98 -26.11
N LEU A 137 -24.45 -34.32 -24.83
CA LEU A 137 -24.89 -35.60 -24.25
C LEU A 137 -26.34 -35.58 -23.74
N THR A 138 -26.92 -34.39 -23.53
CA THR A 138 -28.24 -34.20 -22.90
C THR A 138 -29.42 -34.33 -23.87
N ASP A 139 -29.20 -34.16 -25.19
CA ASP A 139 -30.24 -34.17 -26.23
C ASP A 139 -30.58 -35.57 -26.79
N LEU A 140 -30.09 -36.64 -26.16
CA LEU A 140 -30.32 -38.02 -26.61
C LEU A 140 -31.47 -38.66 -25.80
N ASP A 141 -32.59 -39.01 -26.44
CA ASP A 141 -33.66 -39.83 -25.84
C ASP A 141 -33.07 -41.20 -25.44
N LEU A 142 -32.93 -41.44 -24.13
CA LEU A 142 -32.16 -42.59 -23.59
C LEU A 142 -33.01 -43.86 -23.49
N ASP A 143 -32.75 -44.82 -24.37
CA ASP A 143 -33.19 -46.21 -24.28
C ASP A 143 -32.34 -47.02 -23.27
N GLU A 144 -32.84 -48.15 -22.76
CA GLU A 144 -32.18 -48.96 -21.71
C GLU A 144 -30.78 -49.48 -22.12
N ALA A 145 -30.55 -49.66 -23.43
CA ALA A 145 -29.23 -50.00 -23.99
C ALA A 145 -28.24 -48.81 -23.93
N THR A 146 -28.72 -47.57 -24.04
CA THR A 146 -27.89 -46.37 -23.93
C THR A 146 -27.53 -46.01 -22.50
N LEU A 147 -28.32 -46.41 -21.50
CA LEU A 147 -27.95 -46.31 -20.08
C LEU A 147 -26.63 -47.03 -19.79
N SER A 148 -26.43 -48.24 -20.31
CA SER A 148 -25.16 -48.98 -20.18
C SER A 148 -23.96 -48.27 -20.83
N SER A 149 -24.14 -47.63 -21.99
CA SER A 149 -23.08 -46.82 -22.60
C SER A 149 -22.79 -45.54 -21.83
N THR A 150 -23.82 -44.91 -21.23
CA THR A 150 -23.67 -43.72 -20.38
C THR A 150 -22.91 -44.04 -19.09
N TYR A 151 -23.15 -45.20 -18.47
CA TYR A 151 -22.34 -45.67 -17.33
C TYR A 151 -20.88 -45.92 -17.69
N ASN A 152 -20.58 -46.38 -18.91
CA ASN A 152 -19.21 -46.59 -19.37
C ASN A 152 -18.48 -45.28 -19.71
N TYR A 153 -19.21 -44.22 -20.11
CA TYR A 153 -18.62 -42.92 -20.47
C TYR A 153 -18.40 -41.99 -19.26
N ARG A 154 -19.21 -42.16 -18.20
CA ARG A 154 -19.15 -41.34 -16.99
C ARG A 154 -17.81 -41.34 -16.22
N PRO A 155 -17.08 -42.47 -16.05
CA PRO A 155 -15.75 -42.45 -15.42
C PRO A 155 -14.70 -41.70 -16.26
N GLU A 156 -14.86 -41.65 -17.58
CA GLU A 156 -13.99 -40.89 -18.47
C GLU A 156 -14.25 -39.39 -18.36
N LEU A 157 -15.52 -38.98 -18.21
CA LEU A 157 -15.91 -37.59 -17.92
C LEU A 157 -15.34 -37.11 -16.58
N LEU A 158 -15.48 -37.90 -15.51
CA LEU A 158 -14.92 -37.59 -14.20
C LEU A 158 -13.40 -37.36 -14.26
N LYS A 159 -12.70 -38.27 -14.95
CA LYS A 159 -11.26 -38.14 -15.18
C LYS A 159 -10.91 -36.87 -15.96
N SER A 160 -11.71 -36.53 -16.99
CA SER A 160 -11.49 -35.33 -17.79
C SER A 160 -11.67 -34.04 -16.96
N GLU A 161 -12.61 -34.04 -16.02
CA GLU A 161 -12.89 -32.89 -15.16
C GLU A 161 -11.79 -32.68 -14.11
N ILE A 162 -11.30 -33.76 -13.50
CA ILE A 162 -10.12 -33.72 -12.62
C ILE A 162 -8.89 -33.25 -13.39
N GLN A 163 -8.66 -33.76 -14.61
CA GLN A 163 -7.54 -33.32 -15.46
C GLN A 163 -7.64 -31.83 -15.80
N LYS A 164 -8.83 -31.34 -16.14
CA LYS A 164 -9.06 -29.92 -16.40
C LYS A 164 -8.74 -29.07 -15.17
N LYS A 165 -9.29 -29.41 -14.00
CA LYS A 165 -9.01 -28.69 -12.75
C LYS A 165 -7.52 -28.73 -12.40
N THR A 166 -6.86 -29.85 -12.62
CA THR A 166 -5.41 -29.98 -12.40
C THR A 166 -4.61 -29.01 -13.27
N LEU A 167 -4.96 -28.88 -14.56
CA LEU A 167 -4.31 -27.91 -15.46
C LEU A 167 -4.62 -26.46 -15.06
N ASP A 168 -5.86 -26.17 -14.69
CA ASP A 168 -6.26 -24.83 -14.24
C ASP A 168 -5.47 -24.42 -12.98
N LEU A 169 -5.36 -25.33 -12.00
CA LEU A 169 -4.55 -25.12 -10.78
C LEU A 169 -3.07 -24.97 -11.11
N ALA A 170 -2.53 -25.78 -12.02
CA ALA A 170 -1.14 -25.66 -12.45
C ALA A 170 -0.85 -24.25 -13.01
N VAL A 171 -1.71 -23.72 -13.87
CA VAL A 171 -1.57 -22.36 -14.42
C VAL A 171 -1.70 -21.30 -13.33
N GLU A 172 -2.70 -21.43 -12.44
CA GLU A 172 -2.93 -20.47 -11.36
C GLU A 172 -1.76 -20.41 -10.39
N TYR A 173 -1.26 -21.55 -9.91
CA TYR A 173 -0.17 -21.60 -8.95
C TYR A 173 1.20 -21.28 -9.59
N ASN A 174 1.36 -21.49 -10.90
CA ASN A 174 2.49 -20.93 -11.64
C ASN A 174 2.47 -19.39 -11.60
N GLN A 175 1.31 -18.78 -11.85
CA GLN A 175 1.15 -17.33 -11.77
C GLN A 175 1.35 -16.81 -10.35
N LYS A 176 0.87 -17.51 -9.32
CA LYS A 176 1.13 -17.17 -7.91
C LYS A 176 2.63 -17.21 -7.59
N SER A 177 3.35 -18.21 -8.09
CA SER A 177 4.81 -18.34 -7.93
C SER A 177 5.57 -17.18 -8.57
N ILE A 178 5.22 -16.83 -9.80
CA ILE A 178 5.78 -15.69 -10.53
C ILE A 178 5.48 -14.37 -9.79
N GLU A 179 4.25 -14.17 -9.35
CA GLU A 179 3.82 -12.95 -8.66
C GLU A 179 4.52 -12.78 -7.29
N ALA A 180 4.71 -13.86 -6.54
CA ALA A 180 5.46 -13.86 -5.28
C ALA A 180 6.92 -13.40 -5.50
N LEU A 181 7.59 -13.91 -6.54
CA LEU A 181 8.95 -13.52 -6.87
C LEU A 181 9.03 -12.05 -7.33
N ILE A 182 8.07 -11.61 -8.15
CA ILE A 182 7.96 -10.21 -8.57
C ILE A 182 7.76 -9.30 -7.35
N ASN A 183 6.89 -9.67 -6.41
CA ASN A 183 6.66 -8.90 -5.19
C ASN A 183 7.93 -8.78 -4.35
N PHE A 184 8.65 -9.89 -4.16
CA PHE A 184 9.91 -9.90 -3.42
C PHE A 184 10.93 -8.90 -3.99
N PHE A 185 11.20 -8.95 -5.30
CA PHE A 185 12.14 -8.02 -5.95
C PHE A 185 11.63 -6.58 -5.98
N SER A 186 10.33 -6.38 -6.19
CA SER A 186 9.69 -5.06 -6.19
C SER A 186 9.78 -4.39 -4.82
N ASP A 187 9.58 -5.14 -3.75
CA ASP A 187 9.63 -4.63 -2.38
C ASP A 187 11.07 -4.26 -1.99
N PHE A 188 12.06 -5.06 -2.41
CA PHE A 188 13.47 -4.70 -2.24
C PHE A 188 13.85 -3.44 -3.02
N LEU A 189 13.37 -3.29 -4.26
CA LEU A 189 13.59 -2.07 -5.04
C LEU A 189 12.91 -0.85 -4.40
N SER A 190 11.69 -1.01 -3.88
CA SER A 190 10.97 0.05 -3.17
C SER A 190 11.75 0.53 -1.96
N PHE A 191 12.24 -0.41 -1.14
CA PHE A 191 13.07 -0.11 0.02
C PHE A 191 14.39 0.58 -0.35
N GLY A 192 15.08 0.09 -1.38
CA GLY A 192 16.30 0.70 -1.90
C GLY A 192 16.06 2.11 -2.42
N THR A 193 14.97 2.32 -3.16
CA THR A 193 14.55 3.63 -3.68
C THR A 193 14.24 4.62 -2.56
N PHE A 194 13.46 4.19 -1.57
CA PHE A 194 13.13 5.01 -0.40
C PHE A 194 14.41 5.43 0.34
N THR A 195 15.31 4.47 0.59
CA THR A 195 16.58 4.72 1.28
C THR A 195 17.46 5.69 0.49
N LEU A 196 17.59 5.49 -0.83
CA LEU A 196 18.32 6.40 -1.72
C LEU A 196 17.72 7.81 -1.72
N LEU A 197 16.39 7.93 -1.70
CA LEU A 197 15.72 9.23 -1.61
C LEU A 197 15.99 9.93 -0.29
N VAL A 198 15.95 9.22 0.84
CA VAL A 198 16.27 9.80 2.16
C VAL A 198 17.70 10.36 2.18
N PHE A 199 18.65 9.66 1.55
CA PHE A 199 20.03 10.15 1.43
C PHE A 199 20.16 11.34 0.47
N THR A 200 19.50 11.27 -0.69
CA THR A 200 19.58 12.30 -1.74
C THR A 200 18.87 13.59 -1.31
N LEU A 201 17.72 13.47 -0.65
CA LEU A 201 16.90 14.57 -0.14
C LEU A 201 17.25 14.96 1.29
N LYS A 202 18.46 14.64 1.78
CA LYS A 202 18.88 14.90 3.16
C LYS A 202 18.60 16.35 3.63
N PRO A 203 18.90 17.41 2.86
CA PRO A 203 18.56 18.77 3.25
C PRO A 203 17.05 18.98 3.46
N GLN A 204 16.22 18.50 2.54
CA GLN A 204 14.77 18.62 2.59
C GLN A 204 14.19 17.79 3.75
N VAL A 205 14.76 16.61 4.02
CA VAL A 205 14.40 15.77 5.18
C VAL A 205 14.71 16.47 6.50
N ILE A 206 15.83 17.20 6.60
CA ILE A 206 16.14 18.01 7.80
C ILE A 206 15.12 19.14 7.97
N ILE A 207 14.74 19.82 6.89
CA ILE A 207 13.71 20.87 6.90
C ILE A 207 12.35 20.28 7.32
N LEU A 208 11.96 19.13 6.74
CA LEU A 208 10.75 18.40 7.09
C LEU A 208 10.74 18.00 8.57
N LYS A 209 11.86 17.47 9.08
CA LYS A 209 12.01 17.14 10.50
C LYS A 209 11.81 18.37 11.38
N SER A 210 12.43 19.50 11.03
CA SER A 210 12.28 20.76 11.77
C SER A 210 10.83 21.24 11.78
N PHE A 211 10.17 21.22 10.61
CA PHE A 211 8.77 21.60 10.46
C PHE A 211 7.81 20.72 11.26
N LEU A 212 7.97 19.39 11.20
CA LEU A 212 7.15 18.46 11.98
C LEU A 212 7.35 18.65 13.48
N LEU A 213 8.60 18.88 13.90
CA LEU A 213 8.94 19.08 15.30
C LEU A 213 8.35 20.40 15.84
N GLU A 214 8.47 21.48 15.09
CA GLU A 214 7.85 22.78 15.40
C GLU A 214 6.32 22.67 15.45
N SER A 215 5.73 21.94 14.49
CA SER A 215 4.29 21.66 14.47
C SER A 215 3.87 20.92 15.74
N ILE A 216 4.58 19.87 16.16
CA ILE A 216 4.28 19.13 17.40
C ILE A 216 4.46 20.02 18.63
N TYR A 217 5.51 20.84 18.69
CA TYR A 217 5.77 21.70 19.84
C TYR A 217 4.77 22.85 19.99
N SER A 218 4.22 23.36 18.89
CA SER A 218 3.19 24.41 18.90
C SER A 218 1.84 23.92 19.42
N LEU A 219 1.60 22.60 19.51
CA LEU A 219 0.37 22.04 20.06
C LEU A 219 0.27 22.23 21.58
N SER A 220 -0.94 22.21 22.12
CA SER A 220 -1.15 22.21 23.57
C SER A 220 -0.69 20.89 24.18
N ASP A 221 -0.32 20.91 25.47
CA ASP A 221 0.12 19.71 26.21
C ASP A 221 -0.93 18.59 26.21
N THR A 222 -2.21 18.97 26.21
CA THR A 222 -3.36 18.06 26.05
C THR A 222 -3.35 17.36 24.69
N ILE A 223 -3.17 18.09 23.58
CA ILE A 223 -3.17 17.50 22.23
C ILE A 223 -1.90 16.65 22.03
N LYS A 224 -0.75 17.09 22.52
CA LYS A 224 0.49 16.30 22.50
C LYS A 224 0.31 14.95 23.21
N SER A 225 -0.28 14.99 24.42
CA SER A 225 -0.57 13.79 25.21
C SER A 225 -1.56 12.87 24.48
N PHE A 226 -2.63 13.44 23.93
CA PHE A 226 -3.61 12.70 23.13
C PHE A 226 -2.99 12.03 21.90
N LEU A 227 -2.22 12.77 21.08
CA LEU A 227 -1.57 12.22 19.88
C LEU A 227 -0.60 11.09 20.22
N LEU A 228 0.07 11.20 21.36
CA LEU A 228 0.97 10.17 21.84
C LEU A 228 0.20 8.92 22.30
N ILE A 229 -0.86 9.06 23.11
CA ILE A 229 -1.72 7.94 23.52
C ILE A 229 -2.35 7.27 22.30
N PHE A 230 -2.90 8.07 21.39
CA PHE A 230 -3.51 7.57 20.16
C PHE A 230 -2.48 6.84 19.28
N GLY A 231 -1.31 7.44 19.07
CA GLY A 231 -0.26 6.86 18.24
C GLY A 231 0.31 5.57 18.83
N THR A 232 0.52 5.51 20.15
CA THR A 232 0.97 4.29 20.82
C THR A 232 -0.09 3.20 20.76
N ASN A 233 -1.34 3.50 21.07
CA ASN A 233 -2.41 2.51 21.00
C ASN A 233 -2.61 1.96 19.58
N LEU A 234 -2.44 2.80 18.55
CA LEU A 234 -2.56 2.39 17.14
C LEU A 234 -1.37 1.57 16.65
N LEU A 235 -0.13 1.97 16.97
CA LEU A 235 1.09 1.29 16.50
C LEU A 235 1.41 0.02 17.28
N VAL A 236 1.14 0.01 18.58
CA VAL A 236 1.52 -1.08 19.46
C VAL A 236 0.46 -2.19 19.44
N GLY A 237 -0.82 -1.82 19.37
CA GLY A 237 -1.90 -2.73 18.98
C GLY A 237 -2.03 -4.04 19.77
N PHE A 238 -1.46 -4.16 20.97
CA PHE A 238 -1.49 -5.40 21.76
C PHE A 238 -2.91 -5.81 22.19
N HIS A 239 -3.87 -4.88 22.09
CA HIS A 239 -5.30 -5.16 22.30
C HIS A 239 -5.94 -5.95 21.15
N SER A 240 -5.25 -6.15 20.02
CA SER A 240 -5.74 -6.99 18.93
C SER A 240 -4.64 -7.94 18.43
N PRO A 241 -4.46 -9.11 19.09
CA PRO A 241 -3.66 -10.21 18.57
C PRO A 241 -4.00 -10.54 17.10
N ARG A 242 -5.30 -10.46 16.78
CA ARG A 242 -5.81 -10.70 15.42
C ARG A 242 -5.28 -9.70 14.39
N GLY A 243 -5.03 -8.45 14.79
CA GLY A 243 -4.42 -7.45 13.90
C GLY A 243 -3.01 -7.85 13.46
N TRP A 244 -2.23 -8.42 14.37
CA TRP A 244 -0.89 -8.92 14.09
C TRP A 244 -0.90 -10.21 13.27
N GLU A 245 -1.86 -11.11 13.52
CA GLU A 245 -2.06 -12.30 12.69
C GLU A 245 -2.36 -11.91 11.23
N LEU A 246 -3.30 -10.99 11.02
CA LEU A 246 -3.65 -10.51 9.68
C LEU A 246 -2.49 -9.79 9.00
N PHE A 247 -1.71 -9.01 9.76
CA PHE A 247 -0.51 -8.37 9.23
C PHE A 247 0.51 -9.40 8.74
N LEU A 248 0.80 -10.42 9.54
CA LEU A 248 1.73 -11.48 9.17
C LEU A 248 1.21 -12.30 7.98
N ASP A 249 -0.07 -12.64 7.97
CA ASP A 249 -0.72 -13.35 6.86
C ASP A 249 -0.58 -12.57 5.54
N LEU A 250 -0.84 -11.27 5.55
CA LEU A 250 -0.63 -10.39 4.39
C LEU A 250 0.83 -10.37 3.91
N VAL A 251 1.80 -10.35 4.84
CA VAL A 251 3.24 -10.35 4.50
C VAL A 251 3.65 -11.69 3.91
N PHE A 252 3.27 -12.80 4.55
CA PHE A 252 3.61 -14.14 4.10
C PHE A 252 2.97 -14.45 2.75
N HIS A 253 1.69 -14.12 2.58
CA HIS A 253 0.99 -14.33 1.31
C HIS A 253 1.63 -13.50 0.18
N ARG A 254 1.99 -12.24 0.44
CA ARG A 254 2.66 -11.38 -0.56
C ARG A 254 4.01 -11.93 -1.01
N LEU A 255 4.75 -12.56 -0.08
CA LEU A 255 6.04 -13.20 -0.36
C LEU A 255 5.90 -14.63 -0.89
N GLY A 256 4.68 -15.19 -0.92
CA GLY A 256 4.41 -16.58 -1.26
C GLY A 256 4.99 -17.58 -0.26
N LEU A 257 5.19 -17.20 1.00
CA LEU A 257 5.80 -18.04 2.04
C LEU A 257 4.73 -18.67 2.96
N PRO A 258 4.98 -19.88 3.50
CA PRO A 258 4.10 -20.49 4.48
C PRO A 258 4.05 -19.69 5.79
N PRO A 259 2.87 -19.33 6.31
CA PRO A 259 2.75 -18.92 7.69
C PRO A 259 2.96 -20.14 8.61
N ASP A 260 4.07 -20.16 9.35
CA ASP A 260 4.24 -21.14 10.44
C ASP A 260 3.40 -20.71 11.64
N GLU A 261 2.35 -21.48 11.96
CA GLU A 261 1.45 -21.22 13.09
C GLU A 261 2.21 -20.98 14.40
N LYS A 262 3.30 -21.74 14.65
CA LYS A 262 4.10 -21.58 15.87
C LYS A 262 4.85 -20.25 15.87
N PHE A 263 5.41 -19.86 14.72
CA PHE A 263 6.05 -18.56 14.57
C PHE A 263 5.04 -17.42 14.74
N VAL A 264 3.87 -17.51 14.11
CA VAL A 264 2.80 -16.50 14.21
C VAL A 264 2.38 -16.35 15.67
N LEU A 265 2.09 -17.44 16.37
CA LEU A 265 1.72 -17.41 17.79
C LEU A 265 2.84 -16.81 18.67
N LEU A 266 4.10 -17.20 18.44
CA LEU A 266 5.25 -16.66 19.17
C LEU A 266 5.42 -15.16 18.92
N PHE A 267 5.29 -14.73 17.67
CA PHE A 267 5.41 -13.33 17.28
C PHE A 267 4.31 -12.49 17.90
N VAL A 268 3.05 -12.91 17.76
CA VAL A 268 1.87 -12.24 18.29
C VAL A 268 1.89 -12.16 19.82
N ALA A 269 2.47 -13.15 20.49
CA ALA A 269 2.63 -13.14 21.95
C ALA A 269 3.78 -12.23 22.43
N THR A 270 4.87 -12.11 21.66
CA THR A 270 6.12 -11.48 22.15
C THR A 270 6.31 -10.07 21.64
N VAL A 271 6.16 -9.86 20.33
CA VAL A 271 6.53 -8.59 19.67
C VAL A 271 5.63 -7.44 20.10
N PRO A 272 4.28 -7.57 20.15
CA PRO A 272 3.43 -6.46 20.57
C PRO A 272 3.71 -6.01 22.01
N VAL A 273 3.96 -6.95 22.92
CA VAL A 273 4.27 -6.68 24.33
C VAL A 273 5.63 -6.01 24.49
N LEU A 274 6.64 -6.48 23.76
CA LEU A 274 7.97 -5.86 23.75
C LEU A 274 7.90 -4.44 23.19
N LEU A 275 7.21 -4.28 22.07
CA LEU A 275 7.03 -2.99 21.41
C LEU A 275 6.30 -2.01 22.35
N ASP A 276 5.27 -2.45 23.07
CA ASP A 276 4.57 -1.64 24.09
C ASP A 276 5.52 -1.11 25.15
N THR A 277 6.33 -2.02 25.70
CA THR A 277 7.28 -1.71 26.77
C THR A 277 8.34 -0.72 26.30
N VAL A 278 8.89 -0.93 25.09
CA VAL A 278 9.90 -0.04 24.49
C VAL A 278 9.30 1.33 24.20
N PHE A 279 8.08 1.40 23.65
CA PHE A 279 7.41 2.67 23.37
C PHE A 279 7.11 3.44 24.65
N LYS A 280 6.51 2.81 25.67
CA LYS A 280 6.26 3.42 26.98
C LYS A 280 7.54 3.95 27.63
N TYR A 281 8.61 3.15 27.60
CA TYR A 281 9.91 3.57 28.13
C TYR A 281 10.50 4.75 27.37
N TRP A 282 10.49 4.69 26.03
CA TRP A 282 11.03 5.76 25.18
C TRP A 282 10.27 7.08 25.40
N ILE A 283 8.94 7.00 25.47
CA ILE A 283 8.07 8.13 25.79
C ILE A 283 8.42 8.72 27.14
N PHE A 284 8.47 7.91 28.20
CA PHE A 284 8.77 8.40 29.54
C PHE A 284 10.16 9.05 29.59
N ARG A 285 11.17 8.44 28.97
CA ARG A 285 12.53 8.98 28.98
C ARG A 285 12.69 10.25 28.16
N TYR A 286 11.99 10.36 27.02
CA TYR A 286 12.16 11.47 26.10
C TYR A 286 11.23 12.65 26.44
N LEU A 287 9.96 12.40 26.77
CA LEU A 287 9.03 13.46 27.16
C LEU A 287 9.42 14.11 28.49
N ASN A 288 9.88 13.35 29.49
CA ASN A 288 10.32 13.96 30.76
C ASN A 288 11.48 14.96 30.59
N LYS A 289 12.29 14.81 29.53
CA LYS A 289 13.40 15.73 29.24
C LYS A 289 12.95 17.01 28.53
N ILE A 290 11.80 16.98 27.87
CA ILE A 290 11.41 18.00 26.89
C ILE A 290 10.18 18.78 27.36
N SER A 291 9.19 18.11 27.94
CA SER A 291 7.96 18.74 28.42
C SER A 291 7.38 18.00 29.64
N PRO A 292 7.83 18.35 30.86
CA PRO A 292 7.33 17.73 32.09
C PRO A 292 5.81 17.90 32.30
N SER A 293 5.23 19.00 31.81
CA SER A 293 3.79 19.27 31.87
C SER A 293 2.97 18.34 30.96
N THR A 294 3.50 17.99 29.77
CA THR A 294 2.89 16.97 28.90
C THR A 294 2.90 15.60 29.60
N VAL A 295 3.94 15.26 30.35
CA VAL A 295 3.99 13.98 31.09
C VAL A 295 2.95 13.95 32.21
N ALA A 296 2.81 15.04 32.98
CA ALA A 296 1.76 15.13 34.00
C ALA A 296 0.35 15.00 33.41
N THR A 297 0.11 15.63 32.26
CA THR A 297 -1.17 15.54 31.54
C THR A 297 -1.41 14.14 30.97
N TYR A 298 -0.37 13.50 30.43
CA TYR A 298 -0.42 12.11 29.95
C TYR A 298 -0.79 11.13 31.07
N HIS A 299 -0.17 11.26 32.24
CA HIS A 299 -0.52 10.44 33.41
C HIS A 299 -1.97 10.66 33.84
N ALA A 300 -2.40 11.93 33.96
CA ALA A 300 -3.78 12.26 34.32
C ALA A 300 -4.84 11.81 33.28
N MET A 301 -4.43 11.46 32.05
CA MET A 301 -5.32 10.94 31.01
C MET A 301 -5.37 9.41 30.93
N ILE A 302 -4.36 8.72 31.49
CA ILE A 302 -4.26 7.25 31.49
C ILE A 302 -4.74 6.65 32.81
N GLU A 303 -4.58 7.39 33.90
CA GLU A 303 -5.05 7.05 35.25
C GLU A 303 -6.54 7.37 35.40
#